data_AF-A0A7L1ETK1-F1
#
_entry.id   AF-A0A7L1ETK1-F1
#
_cell.length_a   1.000
_cell.length_b   1.000
_cell.length_c   1.000
_cell.angle_alpha   90.00
_cell.angle_beta   90.00
_cell.angle_gamma   90.00
#
_symmetry.space_group_name_H-M   'P 1'
#
loop_
_entity.id
_entity.type
_entity.pdbx_description
1 polymer ?
#
loop_
_entity_poly.entity_id
_entity_poly.type
_entity_poly.pdbx_seq_one_letter_code
_entity_poly.pdbx_strand_id
1 'polypeptide(L)'
;KFCFAGLTIGQTEVDIMSRSTQAIFEILEKAWQPQNCTLVDLKIEFGVNVLTKEIVLADVIDNDSWRLWPAGDRSQQKDKQ
;
A
#
# COMPACT_ATOMS: atom_id res chain seq x y z
N LYS A 1 -14.51 14.90 11.27
CA LYS A 1 -14.45 14.69 9.81
C LYS A 1 -13.10 15.18 9.33
N PHE A 2 -12.39 14.39 8.53
CA PHE A 2 -11.12 14.80 7.95
C PHE A 2 -11.36 15.61 6.66
N CYS A 3 -10.58 16.67 6.46
CA CYS A 3 -10.58 17.45 5.23
C CYS A 3 -9.13 17.81 4.89
N PHE A 4 -8.66 17.37 3.73
CA PHE A 4 -7.29 17.59 3.27
C PHE A 4 -7.30 18.26 1.92
N ALA A 5 -6.57 19.37 1.79
CA ALA A 5 -6.55 20.20 0.59
C ALA A 5 -7.93 20.64 0.05
N GLY A 6 -8.98 20.65 0.89
CA GLY A 6 -10.35 20.96 0.49
C GLY A 6 -11.21 19.76 0.09
N LEU A 7 -10.64 18.55 0.03
CA LEU A 7 -11.39 17.30 -0.14
C LEU A 7 -11.82 16.78 1.24
N THR A 8 -13.14 16.62 1.43
CA THR A 8 -13.68 15.98 2.64
C THR A 8 -13.58 14.47 2.47
N ILE A 9 -13.01 13.77 3.46
CA ILE A 9 -12.93 12.31 3.45
C ILE A 9 -14.23 11.74 3.99
N GLY A 10 -15.12 11.35 3.08
CA GLY A 10 -16.36 10.63 3.34
C GLY A 10 -16.27 9.15 2.95
N GLN A 11 -17.43 8.49 2.85
CA GLN A 11 -17.49 7.07 2.51
C GLN A 11 -16.86 6.79 1.13
N THR A 12 -17.14 7.65 0.14
CA THR A 12 -16.60 7.51 -1.22
C THR A 12 -15.07 7.50 -1.23
N GLU A 13 -14.44 8.42 -0.54
CA GLU A 13 -12.97 8.52 -0.47
C GLU A 13 -12.36 7.31 0.25
N VAL A 14 -13.02 6.84 1.32
CA VAL A 14 -12.63 5.62 2.04
C VAL A 14 -12.73 4.39 1.15
N ASP A 15 -13.80 4.25 0.37
CA ASP A 15 -13.99 3.13 -0.54
C ASP A 15 -12.94 3.12 -1.67
N ILE A 16 -12.60 4.30 -2.19
CA ILE A 16 -11.53 4.46 -3.19
C ILE A 16 -10.19 3.99 -2.61
N MET A 17 -9.82 4.48 -1.42
CA MET A 17 -8.56 4.08 -0.76
C MET A 17 -8.54 2.57 -0.46
N SER A 18 -9.65 2.00 0.01
CA SER A 18 -9.75 0.57 0.32
C SER A 18 -9.56 -0.29 -0.93
N ARG A 19 -10.26 0.02 -2.03
CA ARG A 19 -10.13 -0.72 -3.30
C ARG A 19 -8.76 -0.56 -3.92
N SER A 20 -8.18 0.65 -3.83
CA SER A 20 -6.84 0.93 -4.35
C SER A 20 -5.77 0.19 -3.57
N THR A 21 -5.90 0.09 -2.24
CA THR A 21 -4.99 -0.67 -1.38
C THR A 21 -4.94 -2.14 -1.78
N GLN A 22 -6.11 -2.76 -1.99
CA GLN A 22 -6.18 -4.15 -2.43
C GLN A 22 -5.51 -4.33 -3.81
N ALA A 23 -5.81 -3.47 -4.78
CA ALA A 23 -5.22 -3.56 -6.12
C ALA A 23 -3.69 -3.38 -6.09
N ILE A 24 -3.18 -2.44 -5.28
CA ILE A 24 -1.73 -2.22 -5.12
C ILE A 24 -1.07 -3.46 -4.51
N PHE A 25 -1.68 -4.05 -3.48
CA PHE A 25 -1.18 -5.28 -2.86
C PHE A 25 -1.10 -6.42 -3.89
N GLU A 26 -2.17 -6.68 -4.64
CA GLU A 26 -2.21 -7.74 -5.66
C GLU A 26 -1.16 -7.54 -6.77
N ILE A 27 -0.92 -6.29 -7.17
CA ILE A 27 0.12 -5.95 -8.16
C ILE A 27 1.51 -6.26 -7.61
N LEU A 28 1.81 -5.83 -6.37
CA LEU A 28 3.11 -6.06 -5.74
C LEU A 28 3.34 -7.54 -5.41
N GLU A 29 2.31 -8.23 -4.92
CA GLU A 29 2.35 -9.67 -4.67
C GLU A 29 2.71 -10.42 -5.95
N LYS A 30 2.05 -10.09 -7.07
CA LYS A 30 2.35 -10.68 -8.37
C LYS A 30 3.76 -10.31 -8.87
N ALA A 31 4.22 -9.09 -8.61
CA ALA A 31 5.55 -8.64 -9.01
C ALA A 31 6.69 -9.36 -8.26
N TRP A 32 6.43 -9.88 -7.06
CA TRP A 32 7.38 -10.63 -6.24
C TRP A 32 7.44 -12.14 -6.54
N GLN A 33 6.44 -12.68 -7.25
CA GLN A 33 6.38 -14.11 -7.60
C GLN A 33 7.61 -14.60 -8.38
N PRO A 34 8.15 -13.88 -9.41
CA PRO A 34 9.32 -14.35 -10.15
C PRO A 34 10.60 -14.52 -9.31
N GLN A 35 10.67 -13.85 -8.16
CA GLN A 35 11.80 -13.88 -7.22
C GLN A 35 11.60 -14.95 -6.15
N ASN A 36 10.53 -15.75 -6.26
CA ASN A 36 10.12 -16.73 -5.27
C ASN A 36 9.94 -16.10 -3.88
N CYS A 37 9.32 -14.92 -3.82
CA CYS A 37 9.02 -14.21 -2.59
C CYS A 37 7.50 -14.11 -2.40
N THR A 38 7.04 -14.35 -1.18
CA THR A 38 5.65 -14.13 -0.77
C THR A 38 5.54 -12.78 -0.08
N LEU A 39 4.76 -11.88 -0.66
CA LEU A 39 4.32 -10.65 0.01
C LEU A 39 3.18 -11.01 0.96
N VAL A 40 3.38 -10.81 2.26
CA VAL A 40 2.46 -11.28 3.30
C VAL A 40 1.43 -10.21 3.67
N ASP A 41 1.91 -8.98 3.83
CA ASP A 41 1.08 -7.79 4.02
C ASP A 41 1.84 -6.53 3.60
N LEU A 42 1.12 -5.42 3.60
CA LEU A 42 1.61 -4.12 3.16
C LEU A 42 0.85 -3.03 3.92
N LYS A 43 1.57 -2.01 4.39
CA LYS A 43 1.03 -0.73 4.82
C LYS A 43 1.44 0.34 3.81
N ILE A 44 0.49 1.17 3.40
CA ILE A 44 0.69 2.31 2.51
C ILE A 44 -0.04 3.54 3.04
N GLU A 45 0.33 4.71 2.54
CA GLU A 45 -0.36 5.97 2.85
C GLU A 45 -0.91 6.62 1.59
N PHE A 46 -2.00 7.35 1.76
CA PHE A 46 -2.58 8.17 0.70
C PHE A 46 -2.51 9.64 1.08
N GLY A 47 -2.27 10.49 0.09
CA GLY A 47 -2.33 11.93 0.21
C GLY A 47 -3.37 12.52 -0.72
N VAL A 48 -3.78 13.76 -0.46
CA VAL A 48 -4.58 14.54 -1.41
C VAL A 48 -3.65 15.51 -2.14
N ASN A 49 -3.58 15.41 -3.46
CA ASN A 49 -2.81 16.33 -4.27
C ASN A 49 -3.37 17.75 -4.12
N VAL A 50 -2.52 18.71 -3.73
CA VAL A 50 -2.96 20.07 -3.42
C VAL A 50 -3.48 20.86 -4.62
N LEU A 51 -3.09 20.47 -5.85
CA LEU A 51 -3.52 21.11 -7.09
C LEU A 51 -4.74 20.39 -7.68
N THR A 52 -4.64 19.08 -7.91
CA THR A 52 -5.70 18.31 -8.60
C THR A 52 -6.84 17.90 -7.68
N LYS A 53 -6.62 17.91 -6.35
CA LYS A 53 -7.55 17.45 -5.32
C LYS A 53 -7.85 15.95 -5.37
N GLU A 54 -7.07 15.19 -6.11
CA GLU A 54 -7.19 13.74 -6.20
C GLU A 54 -6.48 13.04 -5.04
N ILE A 55 -7.02 11.89 -4.65
CA ILE A 55 -6.34 10.95 -3.74
C ILE A 55 -5.27 10.22 -4.54
N VAL A 56 -4.03 10.29 -4.07
CA VAL A 56 -2.88 9.63 -4.70
C VAL A 56 -2.16 8.77 -3.67
N LEU A 57 -1.59 7.65 -4.12
CA LEU A 57 -0.62 6.89 -3.31
C LEU A 57 0.55 7.82 -2.98
N ALA A 58 0.89 7.92 -1.70
CA ALA A 58 1.89 8.84 -1.19
C ALA A 58 2.82 8.13 -0.19
N ASP A 59 3.73 8.91 0.39
CA ASP A 59 4.84 8.42 1.22
C ASP A 59 5.74 7.45 0.42
N VAL A 60 6.42 6.53 1.10
CA VAL A 60 7.37 5.58 0.51
C VAL A 60 6.85 4.16 0.73
N ILE A 61 7.08 3.28 -0.26
CA ILE A 61 6.99 1.83 -0.08
C ILE A 61 8.42 1.29 -0.13
N ASP A 62 8.93 0.89 1.03
CA ASP A 62 10.25 0.32 1.21
C ASP A 62 10.20 -0.94 2.08
N ASN A 63 11.37 -1.41 2.53
CA ASN A 63 11.48 -2.64 3.30
C ASN A 63 10.89 -2.56 4.73
N ASP A 64 10.46 -1.38 5.17
CA ASP A 64 9.79 -1.15 6.44
C ASP A 64 8.25 -1.13 6.24
N SER A 65 7.80 -1.18 4.98
CA SER A 65 6.39 -1.06 4.60
C SER A 65 5.66 -2.39 4.45
N TRP A 66 6.38 -3.50 4.33
CA TRP A 66 5.82 -4.83 4.04
C TRP A 66 6.43 -5.93 4.90
N ARG A 67 5.80 -7.11 4.84
CA ARG A 67 6.44 -8.38 5.21
C ARG A 67 6.68 -9.23 3.98
N LEU A 68 7.92 -9.68 3.78
CA LEU A 68 8.35 -10.42 2.60
C LEU A 68 9.07 -11.72 3.01
N TRP A 69 8.50 -12.86 2.63
CA TRP A 69 9.03 -14.19 2.97
C TRP A 69 9.57 -14.90 1.71
N PRO A 70 10.89 -15.10 1.59
CA PRO A 70 11.45 -15.98 0.56
C PRO A 70 10.86 -17.38 0.66
N ALA A 71 10.45 -17.94 -0.48
CA ALA A 71 9.77 -19.24 -0.61
C ALA A 71 8.52 -19.41 0.27
N GLY A 72 7.91 -18.30 0.75
CA GLY A 72 6.80 -18.34 1.71
C GLY A 72 7.21 -18.77 3.12
N ASP A 73 8.50 -18.84 3.42
CA ASP A 73 9.04 -19.27 4.70
C ASP A 73 9.29 -18.07 5.62
N ARG A 74 8.47 -17.95 6.67
CA ARG A 74 8.61 -16.91 7.69
C ARG A 74 9.99 -16.91 8.37
N SER A 75 10.67 -18.04 8.45
CA SER A 75 12.02 -18.11 9.05
C SER A 75 13.09 -17.39 8.21
N GLN A 76 12.79 -17.10 6.95
CA GLN A 76 13.68 -16.42 6.01
C GLN A 76 13.32 -14.95 5.79
N GLN A 77 12.46 -14.38 6.63
CA GLN A 77 11.99 -12.98 6.56
C GLN A 77 13.14 -12.00 6.27
N LYS A 78 12.95 -11.14 5.26
CA LYS A 78 13.95 -10.16 4.78
C LYS A 78 13.58 -8.71 5.04
N ASP A 79 12.34 -8.45 5.43
CA ASP A 79 11.88 -7.14 5.86
C ASP A 79 12.35 -6.78 7.27
N LYS A 80 12.30 -5.48 7.58
CA LYS A 80 12.74 -4.97 8.87
C LYS A 80 11.64 -5.18 9.90
N GLN A 81 11.98 -5.93 10.94
CA GLN A 81 11.19 -6.05 12.16
C GLN A 81 11.64 -5.01 13.19
#